data_AF-A0A6I9YNJ3-F1
#
_entry.id   AF-A0A6I9YNJ3-F1
#
_cell.length_a   1.000
_cell.length_b   1.000
_cell.length_c   1.000
_cell.angle_alpha   90.00
_cell.angle_beta   90.00
_cell.angle_gamma   90.00
#
_symmetry.space_group_name_H-M   'P 1'
#
loop_
_entity.id
_entity.type
_entity.pdbx_description
1 polymer ?
#
loop_
_entity_poly.entity_id
_entity_poly.type
_entity_poly.pdbx_seq_one_letter_code
_entity_poly.pdbx_strand_id
1 'polypeptide(L)'
;MLFPEKLDADKKGRPTTAGSKIKKQANDLVNTLKKCTPHYIRCIKPNETKRPRDWEESRVKHQVEYLGLKENIRVRRAGFAYRRIFHKFLQRTLFLLEEMRERKFDGYARVIQKAWRRHIAVRKYEQMREEASNILYNFKERRRNSINRNFMGDYLGLEDKPELRKFLGRRERIDFADSVTKYDRRFK
;
A
#
# COMPACT_ATOMS: atom_id res chain seq x y z
N MET A 1 -41.90 57.71 9.38
CA MET A 1 -40.92 57.06 8.48
C MET A 1 -39.57 57.74 8.70
N LEU A 2 -38.52 56.98 9.01
CA LEU A 2 -37.27 57.53 9.58
C LEU A 2 -36.39 58.34 8.61
N PHE A 3 -36.71 58.40 7.32
CA PHE A 3 -36.10 59.36 6.39
C PHE A 3 -37.12 59.74 5.30
N PRO A 4 -37.53 61.01 5.18
CA PRO A 4 -38.41 61.46 4.11
C PRO A 4 -37.68 61.40 2.77
N GLU A 5 -38.34 60.83 1.77
CA GLU A 5 -37.81 60.67 0.43
C GLU A 5 -37.81 62.03 -0.28
N LYS A 6 -36.66 62.48 -0.80
CA LYS A 6 -36.60 63.63 -1.72
C LYS A 6 -37.24 63.20 -3.03
N LEU A 7 -38.50 63.58 -3.24
CA LEU A 7 -39.21 63.36 -4.50
C LEU A 7 -38.74 64.40 -5.51
N ASP A 8 -37.90 63.98 -6.47
CA ASP A 8 -37.55 64.81 -7.62
C ASP A 8 -38.80 65.01 -8.48
N ALA A 9 -39.38 66.21 -8.46
CA ALA A 9 -40.64 66.55 -9.14
C ALA A 9 -40.59 66.42 -10.68
N ASP A 10 -39.39 66.33 -11.27
CA ASP A 10 -39.18 66.25 -12.73
C ASP A 10 -39.19 64.83 -13.31
N LYS A 11 -39.22 63.77 -12.48
CA LYS A 11 -39.22 62.38 -12.98
C LYS A 11 -40.65 61.89 -13.26
N LYS A 12 -41.05 61.89 -14.54
CA LYS A 12 -42.32 61.31 -15.06
C LYS A 12 -42.36 59.77 -15.04
N GLY A 13 -41.88 59.13 -13.98
CA GLY A 13 -41.87 57.67 -13.81
C GLY A 13 -42.47 57.26 -12.47
N ARG A 14 -43.01 56.03 -12.39
CA ARG A 14 -43.52 55.48 -11.13
C ARG A 14 -42.41 55.56 -10.06
N PRO A 15 -42.67 56.12 -8.87
CA PRO A 15 -41.65 56.24 -7.84
C PRO A 15 -41.10 54.86 -7.47
N THR A 16 -39.79 54.78 -7.26
CA THR A 16 -39.11 53.52 -6.94
C THR A 16 -39.60 53.01 -5.59
N THR A 17 -40.05 51.75 -5.53
CA THR A 17 -40.45 51.12 -4.28
C THR A 17 -39.24 50.87 -3.39
N ALA A 18 -39.46 50.73 -2.08
CA ALA A 18 -38.40 50.33 -1.14
C ALA A 18 -37.70 49.03 -1.57
N GLY A 19 -38.46 48.06 -2.11
CA GLY A 19 -37.91 46.82 -2.66
C GLY A 19 -36.96 47.04 -3.83
N SER A 20 -37.33 47.92 -4.77
CA SER A 20 -36.46 48.27 -5.91
C SER A 20 -35.15 48.93 -5.47
N LYS A 21 -35.19 49.76 -4.40
CA LYS A 21 -34.00 50.39 -3.84
C LYS A 21 -33.07 49.38 -3.16
N ILE A 22 -33.61 48.50 -2.33
CA ILE A 22 -32.84 47.44 -1.65
C ILE A 22 -32.16 46.54 -2.69
N LYS A 23 -32.89 46.12 -3.73
CA LYS A 23 -32.34 45.29 -4.81
C LYS A 23 -31.18 45.98 -5.52
N LYS A 24 -31.35 47.26 -5.87
CA LYS A 24 -30.29 48.04 -6.51
C LYS A 24 -29.05 48.14 -5.62
N GLN A 25 -29.22 48.53 -4.36
CA GLN A 25 -28.12 48.66 -3.40
C GLN A 25 -27.40 47.33 -3.14
N ALA A 26 -28.13 46.22 -3.05
CA ALA A 26 -27.55 44.89 -2.86
C ALA A 26 -26.70 44.47 -4.08
N ASN A 27 -27.18 44.73 -5.30
CA ASN A 27 -26.43 44.44 -6.52
C ASN A 27 -25.16 45.28 -6.62
N ASP A 28 -25.25 46.58 -6.31
CA ASP A 28 -24.11 47.50 -6.33
C ASP A 28 -23.04 47.06 -5.31
N LEU A 29 -23.46 46.63 -4.12
CA LEU A 29 -22.57 46.08 -3.10
C LEU A 29 -21.88 44.79 -3.58
N VAL A 30 -22.64 43.83 -4.11
CA VAL A 30 -22.08 42.56 -4.61
C VAL A 30 -21.07 42.80 -5.73
N ASN A 31 -21.36 43.72 -6.64
CA ASN A 31 -20.45 44.10 -7.72
C ASN A 31 -19.14 44.71 -7.20
N THR A 32 -19.21 45.45 -6.09
CA THR A 32 -18.02 46.01 -5.43
C THR A 32 -17.21 44.91 -4.75
N LEU A 33 -17.86 44.04 -3.96
CA LEU A 33 -17.20 42.94 -3.25
C LEU A 33 -16.53 41.93 -4.19
N LYS A 34 -17.12 41.69 -5.38
CA LYS A 34 -16.55 40.81 -6.41
C LYS A 34 -15.20 41.29 -6.97
N LYS A 35 -14.87 42.58 -6.84
CA LYS A 35 -13.60 43.14 -7.30
C LYS A 35 -12.45 42.90 -6.32
N CYS A 36 -12.75 42.47 -5.09
CA CYS A 36 -11.78 42.29 -4.02
C CYS A 36 -11.53 40.80 -3.73
N THR A 37 -10.44 40.50 -3.00
CA THR A 37 -10.19 39.16 -2.47
C THR A 37 -11.05 38.92 -1.22
N PRO A 38 -11.95 37.92 -1.22
CA PRO A 38 -12.88 37.74 -0.11
C PRO A 38 -12.22 37.04 1.08
N HIS A 39 -12.47 37.57 2.27
CA HIS A 39 -12.15 36.93 3.55
C HIS A 39 -13.46 36.68 4.32
N TYR A 40 -13.72 35.42 4.68
CA TYR A 40 -14.98 35.03 5.31
C TYR A 40 -14.79 34.79 6.80
N ILE A 41 -15.56 35.53 7.62
CA ILE A 41 -15.69 35.29 9.06
C ILE A 41 -17.11 34.76 9.33
N ARG A 42 -17.21 33.65 10.05
CA ARG A 42 -18.48 33.01 10.41
C ARG A 42 -18.66 33.13 11.91
N CYS A 43 -19.59 33.97 12.34
CA CYS A 43 -19.91 34.15 13.75
C CYS A 43 -20.85 33.02 14.21
N ILE A 44 -20.60 32.50 15.42
CA ILE A 44 -21.42 31.47 16.06
C ILE A 44 -21.89 32.02 17.41
N LYS A 45 -23.19 31.98 17.66
CA LYS A 45 -23.79 32.35 18.95
C LYS A 45 -23.79 31.12 19.87
N PRO A 46 -23.03 31.11 20.98
CA PRO A 46 -22.85 29.92 21.81
C PRO A 46 -24.08 29.56 22.65
N ASN A 47 -24.90 30.55 23.03
CA ASN A 47 -26.10 30.39 23.85
C ASN A 47 -27.12 31.51 23.59
N GLU A 48 -28.39 31.30 23.92
CA GLU A 48 -29.44 32.33 23.93
C GLU A 48 -29.54 33.11 25.25
N THR A 49 -29.04 32.55 26.35
CA THR A 49 -29.11 33.11 27.70
C THR A 49 -28.28 34.39 27.89
N LYS A 50 -27.43 34.72 26.91
CA LYS A 50 -26.48 35.84 26.91
C LYS A 50 -25.48 35.77 28.08
N ARG A 51 -25.25 34.56 28.62
CA ARG A 51 -24.30 34.35 29.71
C ARG A 51 -22.91 34.03 29.16
N PRO A 52 -21.85 34.56 29.80
CA PRO A 52 -20.49 34.17 29.44
C PRO A 52 -20.25 32.71 29.79
N ARG A 53 -19.44 32.01 28.97
CA ARG A 53 -19.05 30.59 29.16
C ARG A 53 -20.21 29.58 29.17
N ASP A 54 -21.40 29.97 28.75
CA ASP A 54 -22.55 29.07 28.59
C ASP A 54 -22.54 28.51 27.15
N TRP A 55 -22.58 27.18 26.99
CA TRP A 55 -22.47 26.50 25.69
C TRP A 55 -23.67 25.61 25.44
N GLU A 56 -24.43 25.94 24.41
CA GLU A 56 -25.62 25.22 23.99
C GLU A 56 -25.32 24.40 22.73
N GLU A 57 -25.04 23.11 22.90
CA GLU A 57 -24.57 22.25 21.81
C GLU A 57 -25.59 22.13 20.67
N SER A 58 -26.87 21.91 20.98
CA SER A 58 -27.93 21.81 19.98
C SER A 58 -27.97 23.03 19.05
N ARG A 59 -27.86 24.22 19.65
CA ARG A 59 -27.88 25.49 18.94
C ARG A 59 -26.63 25.68 18.07
N VAL A 60 -25.44 25.39 18.61
CA VAL A 60 -24.21 25.52 17.83
C VAL A 60 -24.18 24.50 16.70
N LYS A 61 -24.63 23.27 16.93
CA LYS A 61 -24.74 22.24 15.90
C LYS A 61 -25.65 22.67 14.76
N HIS A 62 -26.85 23.17 15.08
CA HIS A 62 -27.76 23.73 14.07
C HIS A 62 -27.08 24.85 13.26
N GLN A 63 -26.33 25.74 13.92
CA GLN A 63 -25.54 26.79 13.23
C GLN A 63 -24.47 26.24 12.30
N VAL A 64 -23.74 25.22 12.73
CA VAL A 64 -22.71 24.57 11.92
C VAL A 64 -23.31 23.94 10.65
N GLU A 65 -24.50 23.35 10.78
CA GLU A 65 -25.23 22.70 9.67
C GLU A 65 -25.82 23.73 8.70
N TYR A 66 -26.61 24.72 9.16
CA TYR A 66 -27.23 25.69 8.23
C TYR A 66 -26.22 26.65 7.58
N LEU A 67 -25.10 26.95 8.24
CA LEU A 67 -24.01 27.73 7.64
C LEU A 67 -23.15 26.89 6.67
N GLY A 68 -23.40 25.59 6.58
CA GLY A 68 -22.68 24.66 5.71
C GLY A 68 -21.20 24.53 6.06
N LEU A 69 -20.83 24.72 7.33
CA LEU A 69 -19.40 24.73 7.72
C LEU A 69 -18.78 23.34 7.52
N LYS A 70 -19.55 22.27 7.78
CA LYS A 70 -19.13 20.88 7.57
C LYS A 70 -18.89 20.59 6.09
N GLU A 71 -19.78 21.03 5.23
CA GLU A 71 -19.72 20.87 3.78
C GLU A 71 -18.55 21.66 3.20
N ASN A 72 -18.34 22.89 3.66
CA ASN A 72 -17.18 23.71 3.30
C ASN A 72 -15.85 23.02 3.63
N ILE A 73 -15.76 22.39 4.81
CA ILE A 73 -14.58 21.60 5.20
C ILE A 73 -14.44 20.36 4.31
N ARG A 74 -15.54 19.65 4.04
CA ARG A 74 -15.55 18.45 3.19
C ARG A 74 -15.04 18.75 1.78
N VAL A 75 -15.53 19.82 1.15
CA VAL A 75 -15.07 20.25 -0.19
C VAL A 75 -13.57 20.60 -0.17
N ARG A 76 -13.11 21.33 0.85
CA ARG A 76 -11.69 21.65 0.99
C ARG A 76 -10.83 20.39 1.16
N ARG A 77 -11.30 19.42 1.95
CA ARG A 77 -10.60 18.14 2.19
C ARG A 77 -10.59 17.20 1.00
N ALA A 78 -11.59 17.28 0.11
CA ALA A 78 -11.59 16.53 -1.14
C ALA A 78 -10.48 17.02 -2.10
N GLY A 79 -10.04 18.27 -1.96
CA GLY A 79 -8.85 18.78 -2.61
C GLY A 79 -7.58 18.66 -1.74
N PHE A 80 -6.54 19.39 -2.13
CA PHE A 80 -5.29 19.49 -1.38
C PHE A 80 -5.42 20.51 -0.23
N ALA A 81 -6.13 20.14 0.84
CA ALA A 81 -6.32 21.00 2.01
C ALA A 81 -5.02 21.35 2.73
N TYR A 82 -4.07 20.42 2.77
CA TYR A 82 -2.80 20.60 3.46
C TYR A 82 -1.74 21.14 2.51
N ARG A 83 -1.37 22.41 2.69
CA ARG A 83 -0.32 23.10 1.92
C ARG A 83 0.68 23.67 2.89
N ARG A 84 1.80 22.97 3.09
CA ARG A 84 2.93 23.49 3.87
C ARG A 84 4.05 23.91 2.96
N ILE A 85 4.77 24.94 3.39
CA ILE A 85 6.01 25.37 2.74
C ILE A 85 7.02 24.22 2.83
N PHE A 86 7.72 23.96 1.73
CA PHE A 86 8.60 22.81 1.57
C PHE A 86 9.61 22.64 2.71
N HIS A 87 10.27 23.71 3.16
CA HIS A 87 11.25 23.63 4.25
C HIS A 87 10.63 23.12 5.57
N LYS A 88 9.41 23.56 5.92
CA LYS A 88 8.71 23.10 7.13
C LYS A 88 8.21 21.67 7.01
N PHE A 89 7.92 21.22 5.78
CA PHE A 89 7.59 19.83 5.50
C PHE A 89 8.82 18.95 5.71
N LEU A 90 9.93 19.28 5.03
CA LEU A 90 11.17 18.54 5.10
C LEU A 90 11.69 18.38 6.53
N GLN A 91 11.78 19.46 7.30
CA GLN A 91 12.26 19.39 8.70
C GLN A 91 11.51 18.37 9.56
N ARG A 92 10.21 18.17 9.28
CA ARG A 92 9.37 17.23 10.04
C ARG A 92 9.38 15.81 9.47
N THR A 93 9.54 15.66 8.16
CA THR A 93 9.41 14.36 7.49
C THR A 93 10.75 13.73 7.12
N LEU A 94 11.86 14.45 7.18
CA LEU A 94 13.18 13.97 6.79
C LEU A 94 13.56 12.70 7.56
N PHE A 95 13.54 12.73 8.88
CA PHE A 95 13.88 11.56 9.71
C PHE A 95 13.01 10.35 9.40
N LEU A 96 11.71 10.56 9.17
CA LEU A 96 10.80 9.47 8.80
C LEU A 96 11.16 8.87 7.44
N LEU A 97 11.53 9.71 6.46
CA LEU A 97 11.94 9.24 5.14
C LEU A 97 13.26 8.47 5.20
N GLU A 98 14.19 8.87 6.07
CA GLU A 98 15.45 8.15 6.28
C GLU A 98 15.21 6.79 6.93
N GLU A 99 14.37 6.72 7.95
CA GLU A 99 14.01 5.45 8.59
C GLU A 99 13.32 4.49 7.59
N MET A 100 12.41 5.00 6.76
CA MET A 100 11.78 4.20 5.70
C MET A 100 12.81 3.68 4.68
N ARG A 101 13.81 4.49 4.35
CA ARG A 101 14.91 4.12 3.45
C ARG A 101 15.78 3.01 4.07
N GLU A 102 16.16 3.14 5.33
CA GLU A 102 16.94 2.11 6.06
C GLU A 102 16.21 0.78 6.13
N ARG A 103 14.91 0.78 6.43
CA ARG A 103 14.08 -0.44 6.45
C ARG A 103 14.05 -1.14 5.09
N LYS A 104 14.00 -0.39 3.99
CA LYS A 104 14.11 -0.95 2.64
C LYS A 104 15.47 -1.61 2.42
N PHE A 105 16.56 -0.95 2.83
CA PHE A 105 17.92 -1.50 2.71
C PHE A 105 18.12 -2.78 3.52
N ASP A 106 17.62 -2.83 4.76
CA ASP A 106 17.65 -4.07 5.58
C ASP A 106 16.89 -5.21 4.88
N GLY A 107 15.74 -4.92 4.26
CA GLY A 107 15.00 -5.88 3.45
C GLY A 107 15.84 -6.49 2.32
N TYR A 108 16.55 -5.65 1.54
CA TYR A 108 17.44 -6.12 0.49
C TYR A 108 18.60 -6.96 1.04
N ALA A 109 19.23 -6.52 2.13
CA ALA A 109 20.32 -7.24 2.76
C ALA A 109 19.89 -8.63 3.23
N ARG A 110 18.71 -8.78 3.86
CA ARG A 110 18.19 -10.08 4.30
C ARG A 110 17.97 -11.06 3.15
N VAL A 111 17.51 -10.59 1.99
CA VAL A 111 17.32 -11.44 0.80
C VAL A 111 18.66 -12.02 0.34
N ILE A 112 19.67 -11.14 0.20
CA ILE A 112 21.03 -11.53 -0.22
C ILE A 112 21.64 -12.50 0.79
N GLN A 113 21.57 -12.18 2.08
CA GLN A 113 22.10 -13.01 3.15
C GLN A 113 21.43 -14.39 3.19
N LYS A 114 20.10 -14.47 3.01
CA LYS A 114 19.36 -15.74 2.99
C LYS A 114 19.76 -16.61 1.79
N ALA A 115 19.93 -16.00 0.61
CA ALA A 115 20.38 -16.70 -0.59
C ALA A 115 21.80 -17.26 -0.39
N TRP A 116 22.72 -16.44 0.10
CA TRP A 116 24.10 -16.85 0.35
C TRP A 116 24.20 -17.97 1.41
N ARG A 117 23.51 -17.83 2.55
CA ARG A 117 23.46 -18.87 3.58
C ARG A 117 22.93 -20.20 3.04
N ARG A 118 21.90 -20.16 2.17
CA ARG A 118 21.37 -21.36 1.51
C ARG A 118 22.40 -22.00 0.59
N HIS A 119 23.09 -21.20 -0.24
CA HIS A 119 24.13 -21.71 -1.13
C HIS A 119 25.25 -22.42 -0.36
N ILE A 120 25.77 -21.79 0.70
CA ILE A 120 26.78 -22.39 1.57
C ILE A 120 26.28 -23.68 2.23
N ALA A 121 25.04 -23.68 2.74
CA ALA A 121 24.46 -24.86 3.38
C ALA A 121 24.32 -26.06 2.42
N VAL A 122 23.88 -25.80 1.17
CA VAL A 122 23.78 -26.83 0.13
C VAL A 122 25.16 -27.41 -0.19
N ARG A 123 26.15 -26.55 -0.45
CA ARG A 123 27.54 -26.96 -0.71
C ARG A 123 28.11 -27.83 0.42
N LYS A 124 27.87 -27.44 1.67
CA LYS A 124 28.31 -28.22 2.84
C LYS A 124 27.62 -29.58 2.92
N TYR A 125 26.32 -29.63 2.64
CA TYR A 125 25.58 -30.89 2.64
C TYR A 125 26.04 -31.83 1.53
N GLU A 126 26.31 -31.30 0.33
CA GLU A 126 26.89 -32.07 -0.79
C GLU A 126 28.23 -32.68 -0.39
N GLN A 127 29.13 -31.89 0.19
CA GLN A 127 30.43 -32.37 0.67
C GLN A 127 30.28 -33.47 1.73
N MET A 128 29.43 -33.26 2.75
CA MET A 128 29.15 -34.28 3.76
C MET A 128 28.58 -35.57 3.15
N ARG A 129 27.77 -35.44 2.09
CA ARG A 129 27.18 -36.58 1.37
C ARG A 129 28.23 -37.35 0.57
N GLU A 130 29.17 -36.65 -0.07
CA GLU A 130 30.32 -37.26 -0.76
C GLU A 130 31.26 -37.96 0.21
N GLU A 131 31.63 -37.31 1.33
CA GLU A 131 32.45 -37.91 2.38
C GLU A 131 31.81 -39.17 2.95
N ALA A 132 30.51 -39.14 3.24
CA ALA A 132 29.75 -40.32 3.70
C ALA A 132 29.68 -41.43 2.63
N SER A 133 29.57 -41.06 1.35
CA SER A 133 29.60 -42.01 0.23
C SER A 133 30.98 -42.68 0.10
N ASN A 134 32.05 -41.89 0.19
CA ASN A 134 33.44 -42.37 0.09
C ASN A 134 33.81 -43.35 1.21
N ILE A 135 33.32 -43.14 2.43
CA ILE A 135 33.50 -44.10 3.55
C ILE A 135 32.95 -45.49 3.20
N LEU A 136 31.86 -45.56 2.42
CA LEU A 136 31.21 -46.81 2.01
C LEU A 136 31.66 -47.29 0.61
N TYR A 137 32.49 -46.51 -0.08
CA TYR A 137 33.00 -46.83 -1.40
C TYR A 137 34.00 -47.99 -1.26
N ASN A 138 33.78 -49.07 -2.04
CA ASN A 138 34.47 -50.37 -1.98
C ASN A 138 34.18 -51.28 -0.77
N PHE A 139 33.61 -50.78 0.34
CA PHE A 139 33.12 -51.64 1.42
C PHE A 139 31.69 -52.13 1.15
N LYS A 140 31.51 -53.03 0.17
CA LYS A 140 30.25 -53.79 0.00
C LYS A 140 30.13 -54.87 1.09
N GLU A 141 30.09 -54.49 2.35
CA GLU A 141 29.85 -55.45 3.44
C GLU A 141 28.39 -55.37 3.90
N ARG A 142 27.60 -56.40 3.58
CA ARG A 142 26.22 -56.55 4.04
C ARG A 142 26.25 -56.83 5.55
N ARG A 143 25.92 -55.83 6.39
CA ARG A 143 25.69 -56.10 7.83
C ARG A 143 24.45 -56.98 7.97
N ARG A 144 24.60 -58.12 8.65
CA ARG A 144 23.59 -59.20 8.77
C ARG A 144 22.20 -58.75 9.25
N ASN A 145 22.08 -57.58 9.90
CA ASN A 145 20.84 -57.05 10.46
C ASN A 145 20.43 -55.65 9.96
N SER A 146 20.98 -55.13 8.85
CA SER A 146 20.48 -53.86 8.27
C SER A 146 19.31 -54.14 7.30
N ILE A 147 18.10 -54.24 7.83
CA ILE A 147 16.92 -54.67 7.05
C ILE A 147 16.44 -53.63 6.03
N ASN A 148 16.77 -52.33 6.18
CA ASN A 148 16.37 -51.32 5.20
C ASN A 148 17.39 -50.19 5.08
N ARG A 149 18.22 -50.27 4.04
CA ARG A 149 18.83 -49.07 3.45
C ARG A 149 18.53 -49.09 1.96
N ASN A 150 17.54 -48.30 1.54
CA ASN A 150 17.31 -48.04 0.14
C ASN A 150 18.58 -47.41 -0.41
N PHE A 151 19.20 -48.05 -1.40
CA PHE A 151 20.29 -47.42 -2.14
C PHE A 151 19.72 -46.22 -2.87
N MET A 152 20.01 -45.01 -2.36
CA MET A 152 19.61 -43.75 -2.97
C MET A 152 20.73 -43.22 -3.87
N GLY A 153 21.27 -44.11 -4.70
CA GLY A 153 22.25 -43.78 -5.74
C GLY A 153 21.72 -44.22 -7.09
N ASP A 154 22.28 -43.65 -8.15
CA ASP A 154 21.99 -44.08 -9.51
C ASP A 154 22.82 -45.32 -9.84
N TYR A 155 22.20 -46.49 -9.83
CA TYR A 155 22.89 -47.77 -10.08
C TYR A 155 23.55 -47.86 -11.46
N LEU A 156 23.07 -47.07 -12.44
CA LEU A 156 23.55 -47.10 -13.83
C LEU A 156 24.30 -45.84 -14.24
N GLY A 157 24.27 -44.78 -13.42
CA GLY A 157 24.81 -43.46 -13.77
C GLY A 157 24.06 -42.84 -14.94
N LEU A 158 22.73 -42.85 -14.90
CA LEU A 158 21.84 -42.21 -15.88
C LEU A 158 22.09 -40.70 -16.01
N GLU A 159 22.61 -40.02 -14.98
CA GLU A 159 23.07 -38.63 -15.09
C GLU A 159 24.20 -38.48 -16.11
N ASP A 160 25.09 -39.46 -16.20
CA ASP A 160 26.25 -39.46 -17.09
C ASP A 160 26.01 -40.21 -18.43
N LYS A 161 24.88 -40.92 -18.56
CA LYS A 161 24.53 -41.77 -19.71
C LYS A 161 23.12 -41.49 -20.25
N PRO A 162 22.94 -40.41 -21.03
CA PRO A 162 21.63 -39.99 -21.51
C PRO A 162 20.99 -40.99 -22.48
N GLU A 163 21.75 -41.90 -23.11
CA GLU A 163 21.21 -42.94 -23.99
C GLU A 163 20.27 -43.90 -23.26
N LEU A 164 20.62 -44.25 -22.01
CA LEU A 164 19.84 -45.18 -21.19
C LEU A 164 18.52 -44.57 -20.73
N ARG A 165 18.47 -43.24 -20.58
CA ARG A 165 17.28 -42.51 -20.15
C ARG A 165 16.12 -42.60 -21.14
N LYS A 166 16.39 -42.87 -22.42
CA LYS A 166 15.37 -43.07 -23.46
C LYS A 166 14.50 -44.31 -23.23
N PHE A 167 15.02 -45.31 -22.51
CA PHE A 167 14.32 -46.55 -22.21
C PHE A 167 13.47 -46.46 -20.93
N LEU A 168 13.51 -45.33 -20.20
CA LEU A 168 12.78 -45.11 -18.96
C LEU A 168 11.58 -44.17 -19.17
N GLY A 169 10.44 -44.51 -18.58
CA GLY A 169 9.27 -43.62 -18.54
C GLY A 169 9.53 -42.34 -17.75
N ARG A 170 8.76 -41.28 -18.02
CA ARG A 170 8.94 -39.91 -17.48
C ARG A 170 8.98 -39.79 -15.94
N ARG A 171 8.65 -40.86 -15.19
CA ARG A 171 8.65 -40.94 -13.72
C ARG A 171 9.06 -42.31 -13.17
N GLU A 172 9.65 -43.17 -14.00
CA GLU A 172 10.09 -44.48 -13.55
C GLU A 172 11.47 -44.38 -12.90
N ARG A 173 11.65 -45.10 -11.80
CA ARG A 173 12.93 -45.20 -11.09
C ARG A 173 13.46 -46.61 -11.23
N ILE A 174 14.75 -46.72 -11.50
CA ILE A 174 15.45 -48.01 -11.51
C ILE A 174 15.82 -48.34 -10.08
N ASP A 175 15.14 -49.33 -9.51
CA ASP A 175 15.44 -49.81 -8.16
C ASP A 175 16.65 -50.75 -8.15
N PHE A 176 16.90 -51.47 -9.26
CA PHE A 176 18.01 -52.40 -9.42
C PHE A 176 18.36 -52.63 -10.90
N ALA A 177 19.62 -52.91 -11.19
CA ALA A 177 20.08 -53.32 -12.52
C ALA A 177 21.14 -54.43 -12.42
N ASP A 178 21.08 -55.39 -13.34
CA ASP A 178 22.02 -56.51 -13.43
C ASP A 178 22.33 -56.86 -14.89
N SER A 179 23.51 -57.44 -15.12
CA SER A 179 23.94 -57.88 -16.45
C SER A 179 23.38 -59.27 -16.76
N VAL A 180 22.55 -59.38 -17.80
CA VAL A 180 22.02 -60.67 -18.26
C VAL A 180 23.10 -61.42 -19.03
N THR A 181 23.53 -62.58 -18.52
CA THR A 181 24.60 -63.40 -19.11
C THR A 181 24.09 -64.48 -20.08
N LYS A 182 22.79 -64.82 -20.05
CA LYS A 182 22.16 -65.79 -20.95
C LYS A 182 20.70 -65.42 -21.20
N TYR A 183 20.31 -65.38 -22.47
CA TYR A 183 18.94 -65.08 -22.90
C TYR A 183 18.40 -66.21 -23.79
N ASP A 184 17.31 -66.84 -23.39
CA ASP A 184 16.68 -67.90 -24.18
C ASP A 184 15.71 -67.31 -25.22
N ARG A 185 15.94 -67.60 -26.50
CA ARG A 185 15.20 -67.00 -27.64
C ARG A 185 13.95 -67.79 -28.03
N ARG A 186 13.61 -68.87 -27.32
CA ARG A 186 12.51 -69.77 -27.69
C ARG A 186 11.12 -69.39 -27.17
N PHE A 187 10.99 -68.34 -26.37
CA PHE A 187 9.69 -67.80 -25.99
C PHE A 187 9.26 -66.73 -27.00
N LYS A 188 8.28 -67.06 -27.84
CA LYS A 188 7.52 -66.12 -28.67
C LYS A 188 6.04 -66.31 -28.38
#